data_AF-A0AAW0TVG8-F1
#
_entry.id   AF-A0AAW0TVG8-F1
#
_cell.length_a   1.000
_cell.length_b   1.000
_cell.length_c   1.000
_cell.angle_alpha   90.00
_cell.angle_beta   90.00
_cell.angle_gamma   90.00
#
_symmetry.space_group_name_H-M   'P 1'
#
loop_
_entity.id
_entity.type
_entity.pdbx_description
1 polymer ?
#
loop_
_entity_poly.entity_id
_entity_poly.type
_entity_poly.pdbx_seq_one_letter_code
_entity_poly.pdbx_strand_id
1 'polypeptide(L)'
;MSSVVEGQGRKPAWQGNLASPSQRVAALLHSSKLSDLTITLPGLQNPIKAHRLILAMSSPVFEAMLYGPLAEGPEVTLKEDHP
;
A
#
# COMPACT_ATOMS: atom_id res chain seq x y z
N MET A 1 44.42 -2.01 -4.81
CA MET A 1 44.08 -3.06 -5.80
C MET A 1 43.93 -4.34 -5.01
N SER A 2 42.77 -4.99 -4.85
CA SER A 2 41.66 -5.14 -5.77
C SER A 2 40.36 -5.37 -5.00
N SER A 3 39.29 -4.76 -5.51
CA SER A 3 37.92 -4.87 -5.02
C SER A 3 37.32 -6.20 -5.47
N VAL A 4 36.95 -7.09 -4.55
CA VAL A 4 36.06 -8.21 -4.84
C VAL A 4 34.65 -7.72 -4.58
N VAL A 5 33.99 -7.28 -5.66
CA VAL A 5 32.55 -7.04 -5.67
C VAL A 5 31.87 -8.41 -5.78
N GLU A 6 31.53 -8.98 -4.63
CA GLU A 6 30.66 -10.15 -4.56
C GLU A 6 29.32 -9.79 -5.22
N GLY A 7 29.10 -10.38 -6.40
CA GLY A 7 27.84 -10.32 -7.12
C GLY A 7 26.74 -10.99 -6.30
N GLN A 8 26.08 -10.20 -5.45
CA GLN A 8 24.79 -10.59 -4.90
C GLN A 8 23.84 -10.80 -6.08
N GLY A 9 23.49 -12.06 -6.34
CA GLY A 9 22.44 -12.44 -7.27
C GLY A 9 21.18 -11.67 -6.91
N ARG A 10 20.92 -10.60 -7.67
CA ARG A 10 19.80 -9.69 -7.45
C ARG A 10 18.55 -10.52 -7.63
N LYS A 11 17.90 -10.93 -6.52
CA LYS A 11 16.60 -11.61 -6.57
C LYS A 11 15.73 -10.81 -7.55
N PRO A 12 15.10 -11.45 -8.55
CA PRO A 12 14.34 -10.73 -9.55
C PRO A 12 13.35 -9.84 -8.81
N ALA A 13 13.32 -8.57 -9.21
CA ALA A 13 12.36 -7.63 -8.66
C ALA A 13 10.97 -8.27 -8.75
N TRP A 14 10.14 -8.14 -7.72
CA TRP A 14 8.84 -8.83 -7.69
C TRP A 14 7.97 -8.49 -8.90
N GLN A 15 8.20 -7.31 -9.49
CA GLN A 15 7.62 -6.88 -10.76
C GLN A 15 7.99 -7.84 -11.91
N GLY A 16 9.24 -8.31 -12.00
CA GLY A 16 9.70 -9.18 -13.09
C GLY A 16 8.98 -10.52 -13.18
N ASN A 17 8.34 -10.97 -12.09
CA ASN A 17 7.58 -12.23 -12.04
C ASN A 17 6.11 -12.09 -12.46
N LEU A 18 5.65 -10.88 -12.80
CA LEU A 18 4.25 -10.59 -13.12
C LEU A 18 4.15 -10.00 -14.53
N ALA A 19 3.29 -10.58 -15.37
CA ALA A 19 3.20 -10.26 -16.78
C ALA A 19 2.37 -9.00 -17.05
N SER A 20 1.28 -8.78 -16.30
CA SER A 20 0.35 -7.68 -16.54
C SER A 20 0.31 -6.63 -15.40
N PRO A 21 -0.06 -5.37 -15.69
CA PRO A 21 -0.32 -4.37 -14.66
C PRO A 21 -1.33 -4.84 -13.60
N SER A 22 -2.41 -5.53 -14.01
CA SER A 22 -3.42 -6.07 -13.11
C SER A 22 -2.85 -7.10 -12.13
N GLN A 23 -1.95 -7.97 -12.60
CA GLN A 23 -1.23 -8.92 -11.73
C GLN A 23 -0.33 -8.21 -10.73
N ARG A 24 0.33 -7.11 -11.13
CA ARG A 24 1.13 -6.28 -10.22
C ARG A 24 0.28 -5.62 -9.14
N VAL A 25 -0.89 -5.08 -9.51
CA VAL A 25 -1.83 -4.48 -8.55
C VAL A 25 -2.34 -5.52 -7.56
N ALA A 26 -2.70 -6.72 -8.03
CA ALA A 26 -3.09 -7.82 -7.14
C ALA A 26 -1.95 -8.21 -6.17
N ALA A 27 -0.71 -8.29 -6.66
CA ALA A 27 0.44 -8.56 -5.79
C ALA A 27 0.72 -7.44 -4.78
N LEU A 28 0.46 -6.17 -5.15
CA LEU A 28 0.51 -5.05 -4.23
C LEU A 28 -0.59 -5.16 -3.17
N LEU A 29 -1.84 -5.45 -3.54
CA LEU A 29 -2.93 -5.62 -2.57
C LEU A 29 -2.61 -6.65 -1.47
N HIS A 30 -1.93 -7.75 -1.83
CA HIS A 30 -1.54 -8.80 -0.89
C HIS A 30 -0.19 -8.57 -0.20
N SER A 31 0.49 -7.44 -0.43
CA SER A 31 1.79 -7.16 0.17
C SER A 31 1.88 -5.75 0.74
N SER A 32 2.67 -5.55 1.78
CA SER A 32 2.93 -4.20 2.31
C SER A 32 3.94 -3.39 1.46
N LYS A 33 4.36 -3.90 0.30
CA LYS A 33 5.36 -3.25 -0.56
C LYS A 33 4.76 -2.00 -1.18
N LEU A 34 5.51 -0.89 -1.15
CA LEU A 34 5.05 0.41 -1.66
C LEU A 34 3.77 0.92 -0.99
N SER A 35 3.46 0.45 0.22
CA SER A 35 2.36 1.00 1.00
C SER A 35 2.66 2.45 1.39
N ASP A 36 1.71 3.34 1.09
CA ASP A 36 1.76 4.78 1.33
C ASP A 36 0.65 5.24 2.29
N LEU A 37 -0.13 4.27 2.81
CA LEU A 37 -1.22 4.50 3.76
C LEU A 37 -1.09 3.57 4.96
N THR A 38 -1.33 4.11 6.14
CA THR A 38 -1.57 3.33 7.36
C THR A 38 -2.99 3.58 7.84
N ILE A 39 -3.76 2.51 8.00
CA ILE A 39 -5.15 2.57 8.48
C ILE A 39 -5.18 2.04 9.90
N THR A 40 -5.67 2.86 10.82
CA THR A 40 -5.94 2.49 12.21
C THR A 40 -7.44 2.35 12.39
N LEU A 41 -7.86 1.22 12.97
CA LEU A 41 -9.26 0.93 13.27
C LEU A 41 -9.40 0.79 14.79
N PRO A 42 -10.44 1.38 15.41
CA PRO A 42 -10.79 1.10 16.79
C PRO A 42 -11.07 -0.40 16.93
N GLY A 43 -10.46 -1.03 17.94
CA GLY A 43 -10.55 -2.47 18.17
C GLY A 43 -9.52 -3.33 17.44
N LEU A 44 -8.78 -2.80 16.46
CA LEU A 44 -7.66 -3.52 15.84
C LEU A 44 -6.33 -3.08 16.46
N GLN A 45 -5.64 -4.02 17.11
CA GLN A 45 -4.35 -3.73 17.78
C GLN A 45 -3.22 -3.38 16.81
N ASN A 46 -3.30 -3.85 15.56
CA ASN A 46 -2.24 -3.69 14.56
C ASN A 46 -2.72 -2.82 13.40
N PRO A 47 -2.04 -1.70 13.08
CA PRO A 47 -2.37 -0.87 11.93
C PRO A 47 -2.21 -1.63 10.61
N ILE A 48 -3.13 -1.40 9.67
CA ILE A 48 -3.11 -2.02 8.34
C ILE A 48 -2.29 -1.14 7.40
N LYS A 49 -1.27 -1.72 6.76
CA LYS A 49 -0.52 -1.07 5.68
C LYS A 49 -1.26 -1.29 4.36
N ALA A 50 -1.62 -0.21 3.69
CA ALA A 50 -2.41 -0.24 2.45
C ALA A 50 -1.88 0.76 1.41
N HIS A 51 -2.52 0.78 0.24
CA HIS A 51 -2.18 1.65 -0.88
C HIS A 51 -3.32 2.60 -1.17
N ARG A 52 -3.04 3.91 -1.12
CA ARG A 52 -4.05 4.97 -1.35
C ARG A 52 -4.74 4.81 -2.70
N LEU A 53 -3.94 4.59 -3.74
CA LEU A 53 -4.43 4.43 -5.11
C LEU A 53 -5.38 3.23 -5.25
N ILE A 54 -5.02 2.09 -4.64
CA ILE A 54 -5.82 0.86 -4.76
C ILE A 54 -7.17 1.05 -4.06
N LEU A 55 -7.18 1.68 -2.88
CA LEU A 55 -8.42 1.94 -2.13
C LEU A 55 -9.32 2.95 -2.83
N ALA A 56 -8.77 4.07 -3.31
CA ALA A 56 -9.52 5.08 -4.04
C ALA A 56 -10.13 4.54 -5.33
N MET A 57 -9.34 3.79 -6.11
CA MET A 57 -9.83 3.12 -7.32
C MET A 57 -10.95 2.12 -7.02
N SER A 58 -10.94 1.49 -5.84
CA SER A 58 -11.90 0.46 -5.46
C SER A 58 -13.15 1.01 -4.78
N SER A 59 -13.16 2.27 -4.36
CA SER A 59 -14.29 2.88 -3.65
C SER A 59 -14.30 4.41 -3.75
N PRO A 60 -15.40 5.01 -4.23
CA PRO A 60 -15.51 6.47 -4.31
C PRO A 60 -15.50 7.15 -2.94
N VAL A 61 -15.87 6.44 -1.87
CA VAL A 61 -15.77 6.96 -0.49
C VAL A 61 -14.31 7.11 -0.08
N PHE A 62 -13.48 6.09 -0.37
CA PHE A 62 -12.04 6.18 -0.11
C PHE A 62 -11.37 7.21 -1.02
N GLU A 63 -11.83 7.36 -2.27
CA GLU A 63 -11.32 8.42 -3.16
C GLU A 63 -11.60 9.81 -2.58
N ALA A 64 -12.84 10.10 -2.18
CA ALA A 64 -13.19 11.38 -1.56
C ALA A 64 -12.45 11.60 -0.23
N MET A 65 -12.24 10.55 0.56
CA MET A 65 -11.53 10.64 1.84
C MET A 65 -10.01 10.79 1.68
N LEU A 66 -9.40 10.25 0.62
CA LEU A 66 -7.94 10.27 0.43
C LEU A 66 -7.47 11.36 -0.53
N TYR A 67 -8.31 11.78 -1.47
CA TYR A 67 -7.99 12.74 -2.52
C TYR A 67 -8.95 13.93 -2.56
N GLY A 68 -10.01 13.91 -1.76
CA GLY A 68 -10.95 15.02 -1.66
C GLY A 68 -10.51 16.13 -0.70
N PRO A 69 -11.36 17.15 -0.50
CA PRO A 69 -11.05 18.32 0.33
C PRO A 69 -10.78 18.00 1.80
N LEU A 70 -11.26 16.84 2.26
CA LEU A 70 -11.11 16.33 3.63
C LEU A 70 -9.98 15.31 3.74
N ALA A 71 -9.05 15.28 2.78
CA ALA A 71 -7.93 14.34 2.80
C ALA A 71 -7.02 14.61 3.99
N GLU A 72 -7.18 13.80 5.03
CA GLU A 72 -6.21 13.64 6.09
C GLU A 72 -4.97 12.93 5.50
N GLY A 73 -3.79 13.17 6.08
CA GLY A 73 -2.49 12.84 5.48
C GLY A 73 -2.21 11.33 5.23
N PRO A 74 -0.97 10.85 5.40
CA PRO A 74 -0.64 9.44 5.13
C PRO A 74 -1.22 8.44 6.16
N GLU A 75 -1.99 8.94 7.13
CA GLU A 75 -2.62 8.18 8.20
C GLU A 75 -4.13 8.43 8.17
N VAL A 76 -4.91 7.34 8.18
CA VAL A 76 -6.36 7.39 8.21
C VAL A 76 -6.83 6.65 9.45
N THR A 77 -7.53 7.37 10.33
CA THR A 77 -8.20 6.80 11.50
C THR A 77 -9.69 6.72 11.20
N LEU A 78 -10.22 5.52 11.00
CA LEU A 78 -11.66 5.34 10.83
C LEU A 78 -12.29 5.29 12.21
N LYS A 79 -13.09 6.28 12.57
CA LYS A 79 -13.86 6.27 13.81
C LYS A 79 -15.13 5.44 13.59
N GLU A 80 -15.46 4.57 14.54
CA GLU A 80 -16.81 4.00 14.57
C GLU A 80 -17.77 5.16 14.89
N ASP A 81 -18.67 5.45 13.95
CA ASP A 81 -19.81 6.34 14.24
C ASP A 81 -20.67 5.61 15.27
N HIS A 82 -20.67 6.11 16.51
CA HIS A 82 -21.62 5.68 17.51
C HIS A 82 -23.00 6.24 17.13
N PRO A 83 -24.06 5.41 17.11
CA PRO A 83 -25.43 5.84 16.79
C PRO A 83 -26.01 6.81 17.84
#